data_AF-A0A2V8GMC3-F1
#
_entry.id   AF-A0A2V8GMC3-F1
#
_cell.length_a   1.000
_cell.length_b   1.000
_cell.length_c   1.000
_cell.angle_alpha   90.00
_cell.angle_beta   90.00
_cell.angle_gamma   90.00
#
_symmetry.space_group_name_H-M   'P 1'
#
loop_
_entity.id
_entity.type
_entity.pdbx_description
1 polymer ?
#
loop_
_entity_poly.entity_id
_entity_poly.type
_entity_poly.pdbx_seq_one_letter_code
_entity_poly.pdbx_strand_id
1 'polypeptide(L)'
;MSRAPTVRRTALAASVQFSQNQERYASLKTRVHQKLLSVLNMDAVKAESRQELRREVQSVLEKILREDHLPISMTERNRLAEEILDEVFGLGPLEPLLKDPTISDILVNTHKHVYIERHGKLIETSIRFQNDRHLLHIIEKIVSSVGRRIDESVPLVDARLADGSRVNAIIPPLAVDGPSLSIRRFGRKVLTNEELLKNQTLTPSIMKFLAACVEARLNMVISGGTGSGKTTFLNCLS
;
A
#
# COMPACT_ATOMS: atom_id res chain seq x y z
N MET A 1 -34.32 -8.03 42.77
CA MET A 1 -33.43 -7.01 42.18
C MET A 1 -32.79 -7.61 40.92
N SER A 2 -33.29 -7.28 39.72
CA SER A 2 -32.74 -7.78 38.45
C SER A 2 -32.54 -6.60 37.50
N ARG A 3 -31.27 -6.22 37.28
CA ARG A 3 -30.85 -5.19 36.31
C ARG A 3 -29.57 -5.66 35.63
N ALA A 4 -29.70 -6.22 34.43
CA ALA A 4 -28.69 -6.14 33.37
C ALA A 4 -29.26 -6.65 32.02
N PRO A 5 -29.69 -5.75 31.11
CA PRO A 5 -29.56 -6.05 29.68
C PRO A 5 -28.96 -4.91 28.84
N THR A 6 -28.56 -3.77 29.42
CA THR A 6 -28.36 -2.53 28.65
C THR A 6 -27.03 -2.45 27.88
N VAL A 7 -25.95 -3.13 28.33
CA VAL A 7 -24.60 -2.93 27.75
C VAL A 7 -24.40 -3.65 26.41
N ARG A 8 -25.11 -4.76 26.16
CA ARG A 8 -24.92 -5.58 24.94
C ARG A 8 -25.57 -4.97 23.68
N ARG A 9 -26.58 -4.11 23.85
CA ARG A 9 -27.32 -3.46 22.74
C ARG A 9 -26.58 -2.25 22.13
N THR A 10 -25.83 -1.50 22.94
CA THR A 10 -25.11 -0.29 22.50
C THR A 10 -23.88 -0.61 21.64
N ALA A 11 -23.13 -1.67 21.97
CA ALA A 11 -21.97 -2.08 21.16
C ALA A 11 -22.37 -2.58 19.76
N LEU A 12 -23.48 -3.30 19.66
CA LEU A 12 -24.05 -3.76 18.39
C LEU A 12 -24.53 -2.58 17.53
N ALA A 13 -25.25 -1.61 18.10
CA ALA A 13 -25.70 -0.41 17.38
C ALA A 13 -24.53 0.43 16.83
N ALA A 14 -23.46 0.60 17.62
CA ALA A 14 -22.26 1.32 17.19
C ALA A 14 -21.52 0.60 16.05
N SER A 15 -21.41 -0.73 16.11
CA SER A 15 -20.79 -1.53 15.04
C SER A 15 -21.58 -1.51 13.73
N VAL A 16 -22.92 -1.46 13.82
CA VAL A 16 -23.81 -1.36 12.65
C VAL A 16 -23.71 0.05 12.02
N GLN A 17 -23.73 1.11 12.83
CA GLN A 17 -23.56 2.48 12.33
C GLN A 17 -22.18 2.72 11.68
N PHE A 18 -21.12 2.15 12.25
CA PHE A 18 -19.78 2.25 11.68
C PHE A 18 -19.67 1.55 10.32
N SER A 19 -20.23 0.34 10.21
CA SER A 19 -20.25 -0.42 8.95
C SER A 19 -21.06 0.29 7.86
N GLN A 20 -22.24 0.83 8.21
CA GLN A 20 -23.07 1.61 7.28
C GLN A 20 -22.37 2.89 6.81
N ASN A 21 -21.62 3.58 7.67
CA ASN A 21 -20.85 4.75 7.27
C ASN A 21 -19.68 4.39 6.33
N GLN A 22 -19.01 3.26 6.56
CA GLN A 22 -17.95 2.78 5.65
C GLN A 22 -18.51 2.40 4.27
N GLU A 23 -19.64 1.70 4.21
CA GLU A 23 -20.29 1.35 2.94
C GLU A 23 -20.79 2.59 2.19
N ARG A 24 -21.35 3.58 2.91
CA ARG A 24 -21.72 4.88 2.34
C ARG A 24 -20.52 5.64 1.79
N TYR A 25 -19.41 5.67 2.53
CA TYR A 25 -18.18 6.32 2.08
C TYR A 25 -17.59 5.64 0.84
N ALA A 26 -17.54 4.30 0.84
CA ALA A 26 -17.04 3.52 -0.29
C ALA A 26 -17.91 3.66 -1.56
N SER A 27 -19.23 3.64 -1.40
CA SER A 27 -20.17 3.85 -2.52
C SER A 27 -20.09 5.26 -3.09
N LEU A 28 -19.99 6.28 -2.25
CA LEU A 28 -19.77 7.65 -2.70
C LEU A 28 -18.45 7.79 -3.46
N LYS A 29 -17.36 7.24 -2.92
CA LYS A 29 -16.05 7.22 -3.59
C LYS A 29 -16.14 6.60 -4.98
N THR A 30 -16.80 5.46 -5.09
CA THR A 30 -16.98 4.73 -6.36
C THR A 30 -17.75 5.57 -7.38
N ARG A 31 -18.83 6.24 -6.97
CA ARG A 31 -19.62 7.11 -7.86
C ARG A 31 -18.82 8.32 -8.35
N VAL A 32 -18.10 8.98 -7.45
CA VAL A 32 -17.26 10.13 -7.81
C VAL A 32 -16.18 9.68 -8.80
N HIS A 33 -15.55 8.53 -8.55
CA HIS A 33 -14.56 7.95 -9.45
C HIS A 33 -15.13 7.62 -10.82
N GLN A 34 -16.29 6.96 -10.91
CA GLN A 34 -16.95 6.67 -12.19
C GLN A 34 -17.31 7.94 -12.97
N LYS A 35 -17.84 8.95 -12.29
CA LYS A 35 -18.21 10.22 -12.93
C LYS A 35 -16.96 10.98 -13.37
N LEU A 36 -15.88 10.93 -12.60
CA LEU A 36 -14.57 11.47 -13.01
C LEU A 36 -14.00 10.73 -14.21
N LEU A 37 -13.99 9.41 -14.23
CA LEU A 37 -13.56 8.64 -15.41
C LEU A 37 -14.40 8.98 -16.64
N SER A 38 -15.73 9.16 -16.50
CA SER A 38 -16.55 9.57 -17.63
C SER A 38 -16.24 10.97 -18.16
N VAL A 39 -15.82 11.90 -17.29
CA VAL A 39 -15.41 13.26 -17.65
C VAL A 39 -14.00 13.26 -18.22
N LEU A 40 -13.09 12.47 -17.64
CA LEU A 40 -11.70 12.34 -18.03
C LEU A 40 -11.49 11.47 -19.28
N ASN A 41 -12.45 10.61 -19.65
CA ASN A 41 -12.37 9.79 -20.86
C ASN A 41 -12.35 10.61 -22.16
N MET A 42 -12.67 11.91 -22.12
CA MET A 42 -12.48 12.82 -23.26
C MET A 42 -11.17 13.63 -23.19
N ASP A 43 -10.51 13.70 -22.04
CA ASP A 43 -9.35 14.56 -21.78
C ASP A 43 -8.20 13.82 -21.07
N ALA A 44 -8.07 12.51 -21.30
CA ALA A 44 -7.16 11.59 -20.62
C ALA A 44 -5.65 11.90 -20.75
N VAL A 45 -5.27 13.09 -21.25
CA VAL A 45 -3.90 13.55 -21.42
C VAL A 45 -3.69 15.02 -20.96
N LYS A 46 -4.72 15.75 -20.49
CA LYS A 46 -4.64 17.23 -20.35
C LYS A 46 -4.70 17.80 -18.93
N ALA A 47 -4.73 17.00 -17.88
CA ALA A 47 -4.47 17.54 -16.54
C ALA A 47 -2.96 17.78 -16.38
N GLU A 48 -2.47 18.94 -16.85
CA GLU A 48 -1.06 19.32 -16.76
C GLU A 48 -0.60 19.55 -15.31
N SER A 49 -1.55 19.69 -14.36
CA SER A 49 -1.23 19.87 -12.95
C SER A 49 -2.19 19.17 -11.96
N ARG A 50 -1.64 18.71 -10.82
CA ARG A 50 -2.41 18.15 -9.68
C ARG A 50 -3.47 19.14 -9.15
N GLN A 51 -3.25 20.44 -9.34
CA GLN A 51 -4.16 21.49 -8.88
C GLN A 51 -5.42 21.60 -9.75
N GLU A 52 -5.32 21.45 -11.06
CA GLU A 52 -6.48 21.52 -11.96
C GLU A 52 -7.42 20.35 -11.73
N LEU A 53 -6.89 19.13 -11.68
CA LEU A 53 -7.70 17.96 -11.39
C LEU A 53 -8.31 18.05 -9.99
N ARG A 54 -7.62 18.62 -8.99
CA ARG A 54 -8.21 18.84 -7.65
C ARG A 54 -9.48 19.68 -7.75
N ARG A 55 -9.47 20.74 -8.54
CA ARG A 55 -10.65 21.59 -8.75
C ARG A 55 -11.76 20.81 -9.43
N GLU A 56 -11.43 19.98 -10.43
CA GLU A 56 -12.40 19.15 -11.13
C GLU A 56 -13.03 18.10 -10.21
N VAL A 57 -12.21 17.40 -9.41
CA VAL A 57 -12.66 16.44 -8.39
C VAL A 57 -13.57 17.12 -7.37
N GLN A 58 -13.20 18.30 -6.88
CA GLN A 58 -14.06 19.06 -5.96
C GLN A 58 -15.39 19.47 -6.60
N SER A 59 -15.37 19.90 -7.87
CA SER A 59 -16.57 20.26 -8.63
C SER A 59 -17.51 19.07 -8.83
N VAL A 60 -16.98 17.91 -9.23
CA VAL A 60 -17.76 16.67 -9.38
C VAL A 60 -18.30 16.20 -8.03
N LEU A 61 -17.49 16.27 -6.98
CA LEU A 61 -17.90 15.93 -5.62
C LEU A 61 -19.04 16.82 -5.13
N GLU A 62 -18.95 18.14 -5.35
CA GLU A 62 -20.04 19.06 -5.00
C GLU A 62 -21.34 18.76 -5.74
N LYS A 63 -21.27 18.43 -7.04
CA LYS A 63 -22.46 18.06 -7.83
C LYS A 63 -23.14 16.82 -7.24
N ILE A 64 -22.38 15.77 -6.94
CA ILE A 64 -22.90 14.52 -6.37
C ILE A 64 -23.48 14.76 -4.97
N LEU A 65 -22.81 15.54 -4.13
CA LEU A 65 -23.28 15.85 -2.78
C LEU A 65 -24.57 16.67 -2.78
N ARG A 66 -24.76 17.56 -3.78
CA ARG A 66 -26.02 18.30 -3.96
C ARG A 66 -27.15 17.38 -4.42
N GLU A 67 -26.87 16.44 -5.33
CA GLU A 67 -27.85 15.47 -5.83
C GLU A 67 -28.37 14.52 -4.73
N ASP A 68 -27.52 14.10 -3.79
CA ASP A 68 -27.87 13.07 -2.80
C ASP A 68 -28.23 13.60 -1.39
N HIS A 69 -28.14 14.92 -1.14
CA HIS A 69 -28.33 15.53 0.20
C HIS A 69 -27.51 14.88 1.33
N LEU A 70 -26.30 14.39 1.02
CA LEU A 70 -25.47 13.67 1.99
C LEU A 70 -24.79 14.65 2.96
N PRO A 71 -24.98 14.50 4.28
CA PRO A 71 -24.28 15.32 5.27
C PRO A 71 -22.84 14.80 5.43
N ILE A 72 -21.91 15.41 4.70
CA ILE A 72 -20.47 15.12 4.80
C ILE A 72 -19.72 16.39 5.22
N SER A 73 -18.87 16.25 6.23
CA SER A 73 -18.05 17.34 6.77
C SER A 73 -17.01 17.82 5.75
N MET A 74 -16.55 19.07 5.89
CA MET A 74 -15.49 19.59 5.02
C MET A 74 -14.19 18.78 5.10
N THR A 75 -13.88 18.21 6.27
CA THR A 75 -12.72 17.34 6.47
C THR A 75 -12.82 16.05 5.66
N GLU A 76 -13.99 15.40 5.67
CA GLU A 76 -14.23 14.19 4.88
C GLU A 76 -14.23 14.48 3.38
N ARG A 77 -14.75 15.63 2.94
CA ARG A 77 -14.68 16.04 1.53
C ARG A 77 -13.24 16.21 1.07
N ASN A 78 -12.42 16.91 1.85
CA ASN A 78 -11.01 17.11 1.55
C ASN A 78 -10.24 15.79 1.52
N ARG A 79 -10.52 14.89 2.47
CA ARG A 79 -9.94 13.55 2.51
C ARG A 79 -10.32 12.75 1.26
N LEU A 80 -11.60 12.73 0.90
CA LEU A 80 -12.08 12.01 -0.28
C LEU A 80 -11.47 12.58 -1.57
N ALA A 81 -11.35 13.90 -1.68
CA ALA A 81 -10.69 14.54 -2.81
C ALA A 81 -9.21 14.15 -2.92
N GLU A 82 -8.45 14.13 -1.81
CA GLU A 82 -7.07 13.63 -1.81
C GLU A 82 -6.99 12.15 -2.17
N GLU A 83 -7.88 11.31 -1.64
CA GLU A 83 -7.91 9.88 -1.95
C GLU A 83 -8.19 9.62 -3.44
N ILE A 84 -9.03 10.42 -4.08
CA ILE A 84 -9.30 10.34 -5.53
C ILE A 84 -8.12 10.91 -6.33
N LEU A 85 -7.50 11.99 -5.88
CA LEU A 85 -6.29 12.53 -6.53
C LEU A 85 -5.13 11.53 -6.49
N ASP A 86 -4.97 10.82 -5.39
CA ASP A 86 -4.00 9.73 -5.27
C ASP A 86 -4.39 8.55 -6.19
N GLU A 87 -5.69 8.24 -6.37
CA GLU A 87 -6.14 7.27 -7.39
C GLU A 87 -5.81 7.70 -8.83
N VAL A 88 -5.94 8.98 -9.18
CA VAL A 88 -5.69 9.45 -10.55
C VAL A 88 -4.21 9.70 -10.81
N PHE A 89 -3.48 10.35 -9.89
CA PHE A 89 -2.07 10.71 -10.07
C PHE A 89 -1.06 9.73 -9.47
N GLY A 90 -1.44 8.91 -8.48
CA GLY A 90 -0.53 7.95 -7.87
C GLY A 90 -0.96 6.49 -8.08
N LEU A 91 -0.67 5.62 -7.13
CA LEU A 91 -0.94 4.19 -7.07
C LEU A 91 -2.24 3.88 -6.29
N GLY A 92 -3.08 4.90 -6.07
CA GLY A 92 -4.41 4.82 -5.49
C GLY A 92 -4.46 4.22 -4.08
N PRO A 93 -5.13 3.08 -3.86
CA PRO A 93 -5.28 2.49 -2.53
C PRO A 93 -3.95 2.09 -1.87
N LEU A 94 -2.85 2.02 -2.63
CA LEU A 94 -1.54 1.58 -2.12
C LEU A 94 -0.74 2.69 -1.44
N GLU A 95 -1.04 3.97 -1.68
CA GLU A 95 -0.25 5.11 -1.19
C GLU A 95 -0.07 5.13 0.31
N PRO A 96 -1.13 4.94 1.13
CA PRO A 96 -0.97 4.93 2.57
C PRO A 96 0.00 3.83 3.03
N LEU A 97 -0.01 2.67 2.35
CA LEU A 97 0.87 1.54 2.66
C LEU A 97 2.31 1.83 2.26
N LEU A 98 2.51 2.44 1.10
CA LEU A 98 3.84 2.83 0.60
C LEU A 98 4.45 3.97 1.42
N LYS A 99 3.63 4.85 2.02
CA LYS A 99 4.11 5.93 2.90
C LYS A 99 4.49 5.43 4.30
N ASP A 100 3.94 4.30 4.77
CA ASP A 100 4.19 3.76 6.10
C ASP A 100 5.54 3.02 6.19
N PRO A 101 6.57 3.55 6.89
CA PRO A 101 7.90 2.92 6.92
C PRO A 101 7.96 1.60 7.71
N THR A 102 6.90 1.22 8.43
CA THR A 102 6.85 -0.02 9.22
C THR A 102 6.52 -1.25 8.37
N ILE A 103 6.05 -1.04 7.13
CA ILE A 103 5.62 -2.10 6.21
C ILE A 103 6.80 -2.54 5.34
N SER A 104 7.12 -3.83 5.38
CA SER A 104 8.19 -4.42 4.56
C SER A 104 7.68 -4.98 3.24
N ASP A 105 6.48 -5.56 3.23
CA ASP A 105 5.91 -6.21 2.05
C ASP A 105 4.44 -5.83 1.91
N ILE A 106 3.99 -5.65 0.67
CA ILE A 106 2.59 -5.43 0.31
C ILE A 106 2.23 -6.52 -0.69
N LEU A 107 1.20 -7.31 -0.39
CA LEU A 107 0.71 -8.39 -1.24
C LEU A 107 -0.75 -8.14 -1.60
N VAL A 108 -1.03 -8.00 -2.88
CA VAL A 108 -2.37 -7.87 -3.45
C VAL A 108 -2.65 -9.16 -4.20
N ASN A 109 -3.46 -10.03 -3.60
CA ASN A 109 -3.78 -11.32 -4.22
C ASN A 109 -4.89 -11.15 -5.27
N THR A 110 -5.86 -10.28 -4.99
CA THR A 110 -6.94 -9.89 -5.90
C THR A 110 -7.36 -8.47 -5.59
N HIS A 111 -8.30 -7.92 -6.37
CA HIS A 111 -8.91 -6.61 -6.07
C HIS A 111 -9.55 -6.55 -4.66
N LYS A 112 -9.87 -7.70 -4.06
CA LYS A 112 -10.53 -7.80 -2.74
C LYS A 112 -9.59 -8.12 -1.59
N HIS A 113 -8.36 -8.57 -1.80
CA HIS A 113 -7.52 -9.06 -0.71
C HIS A 113 -6.13 -8.43 -0.78
N VAL A 114 -5.86 -7.56 0.19
CA VAL A 114 -4.59 -6.86 0.35
C VAL A 114 -4.00 -7.16 1.72
N TYR A 115 -2.82 -7.74 1.73
CA TYR A 115 -2.03 -8.08 2.91
C TYR A 115 -0.79 -7.21 2.98
N ILE A 116 -0.31 -7.01 4.20
CA ILE A 116 0.97 -6.36 4.47
C ILE A 116 1.79 -7.19 5.42
N GLU A 117 3.10 -7.15 5.26
CA GLU A 117 4.02 -7.62 6.30
C GLU A 117 4.50 -6.43 7.13
N ARG A 118 4.29 -6.52 8.43
CA ARG A 118 4.76 -5.55 9.41
C ARG A 118 5.47 -6.28 10.54
N HIS A 119 6.73 -5.93 10.77
CA HIS A 119 7.58 -6.56 11.79
C HIS A 119 7.58 -8.11 11.71
N GLY A 120 7.67 -8.67 10.50
CA GLY A 120 7.68 -10.12 10.28
C GLY A 120 6.33 -10.82 10.40
N LYS A 121 5.23 -10.07 10.58
CA LYS A 121 3.87 -10.61 10.69
C LYS A 121 3.03 -10.19 9.49
N LEU A 122 2.40 -11.17 8.86
CA LEU A 122 1.44 -10.95 7.80
C LEU A 122 0.08 -10.53 8.38
N ILE A 123 -0.48 -9.43 7.88
CA ILE A 123 -1.72 -8.83 8.36
C ILE A 123 -2.61 -8.48 7.16
N GLU A 124 -3.88 -8.90 7.20
CA GLU A 124 -4.86 -8.45 6.21
C GLU A 124 -5.27 -7.00 6.49
N THR A 125 -5.29 -6.18 5.44
CA THR A 125 -5.70 -4.77 5.53
C THR A 125 -7.17 -4.59 5.20
N SER A 126 -7.73 -3.44 5.57
CA SER A 126 -9.05 -2.99 5.13
C SER A 126 -9.05 -2.38 3.73
N ILE A 127 -7.88 -2.28 3.08
CA ILE A 127 -7.75 -1.69 1.75
C ILE A 127 -8.29 -2.66 0.70
N ARG A 128 -9.04 -2.10 -0.26
CA ARG A 128 -9.70 -2.83 -1.34
C ARG A 128 -9.61 -1.99 -2.61
N PHE A 129 -9.43 -2.67 -3.74
CA PHE A 129 -9.60 -2.09 -5.07
C PHE A 129 -11.05 -2.25 -5.50
N GLN A 130 -11.51 -1.30 -6.32
CA GLN A 130 -12.91 -1.27 -6.76
C GLN A 130 -13.28 -2.54 -7.55
N ASN A 131 -12.41 -2.97 -8.47
CA ASN A 131 -12.56 -4.15 -9.30
C ASN A 131 -11.20 -4.52 -9.92
N ASP A 132 -11.15 -5.61 -10.70
CA ASP A 132 -9.93 -6.07 -11.38
C ASP A 132 -9.38 -5.05 -12.37
N ARG A 133 -10.24 -4.29 -13.05
CA ARG A 133 -9.80 -3.25 -13.99
C ARG A 133 -9.06 -2.12 -13.29
N HIS A 134 -9.51 -1.72 -12.09
CA HIS A 134 -8.82 -0.73 -11.27
C HIS A 134 -7.45 -1.25 -10.81
N LEU A 135 -7.36 -2.50 -10.37
CA LEU A 135 -6.07 -3.10 -9.99
C LEU A 135 -5.13 -3.21 -11.20
N LEU A 136 -5.62 -3.67 -12.35
CA LEU A 136 -4.86 -3.75 -13.60
C LEU A 136 -4.28 -2.39 -13.99
N HIS A 137 -5.10 -1.33 -13.94
CA HIS A 137 -4.65 0.03 -14.25
C HIS A 137 -3.52 0.50 -13.34
N ILE A 138 -3.59 0.19 -12.04
CA ILE A 138 -2.53 0.51 -11.09
C ILE A 138 -1.26 -0.29 -11.38
N ILE A 139 -1.39 -1.58 -11.69
CA ILE A 139 -0.26 -2.43 -12.10
C ILE A 139 0.42 -1.86 -13.35
N GLU A 140 -0.34 -1.55 -14.39
CA GLU A 140 0.16 -0.94 -15.63
C GLU A 140 0.92 0.36 -15.37
N LYS A 141 0.39 1.21 -14.48
CA LYS A 141 1.02 2.48 -14.10
C LYS A 141 2.34 2.29 -13.38
N ILE A 142 2.41 1.35 -12.41
CA ILE A 142 3.65 1.01 -11.71
C ILE A 142 4.69 0.51 -12.72
N VAL A 143 4.31 -0.42 -13.58
CA VAL A 143 5.19 -1.09 -14.54
C VAL A 143 5.67 -0.13 -15.63
N SER A 144 4.80 0.77 -16.09
CA SER A 144 5.14 1.82 -17.05
C SER A 144 6.13 2.84 -16.48
N SER A 145 6.00 3.19 -15.19
CA SER A 145 6.91 4.14 -14.53
C SER A 145 8.36 3.66 -14.46
N VAL A 146 8.59 2.35 -14.59
CA VAL A 146 9.92 1.71 -14.61
C VAL A 146 10.35 1.25 -16.01
N GLY A 147 9.64 1.70 -17.06
CA GLY A 147 9.97 1.40 -18.46
C GLY A 147 9.75 -0.07 -18.85
N ARG A 148 8.83 -0.76 -18.17
CA ARG A 148 8.43 -2.13 -18.49
C ARG A 148 7.01 -2.14 -19.06
N ARG A 149 6.60 -3.30 -19.60
CA ARG A 149 5.27 -3.51 -20.17
C ARG A 149 4.64 -4.75 -19.55
N ILE A 150 3.33 -4.70 -19.33
CA ILE A 150 2.51 -5.82 -18.88
C ILE A 150 1.19 -5.77 -19.64
N ASP A 151 0.84 -6.85 -20.31
CA ASP A 151 -0.39 -7.00 -21.10
C ASP A 151 -0.68 -8.51 -21.31
N GLU A 152 -1.77 -8.85 -22.00
CA GLU A 152 -2.17 -10.25 -22.22
C GLU A 152 -1.12 -11.09 -22.97
N SER A 153 -0.20 -10.47 -23.73
CA SER A 153 0.91 -11.14 -24.41
C SER A 153 2.14 -11.30 -23.51
N VAL A 154 2.33 -10.41 -22.53
CA VAL A 154 3.38 -10.46 -21.50
C VAL A 154 2.74 -10.29 -20.12
N PRO A 155 2.04 -11.32 -19.61
CA PRO A 155 1.17 -11.20 -18.43
C PRO A 155 1.91 -11.29 -17.08
N LEU A 156 3.24 -11.33 -17.09
CA LEU A 156 4.08 -11.41 -15.89
C LEU A 156 5.24 -10.42 -16.00
N VAL A 157 5.52 -9.72 -14.91
CA VAL A 157 6.64 -8.78 -14.84
C VAL A 157 7.32 -8.78 -13.48
N ASP A 158 8.66 -8.69 -13.53
CA ASP A 158 9.50 -8.40 -12.39
C ASP A 158 10.26 -7.09 -12.65
N ALA A 159 10.19 -6.16 -11.70
CA ALA A 159 10.81 -4.84 -11.84
C ALA A 159 11.34 -4.29 -10.52
N ARG A 160 12.14 -3.23 -10.64
CA ARG A 160 12.67 -2.48 -9.49
C ARG A 160 12.25 -1.03 -9.60
N LEU A 161 11.60 -0.53 -8.54
CA LEU A 161 11.16 0.84 -8.43
C LEU A 161 12.34 1.77 -8.14
N ALA A 162 12.13 3.08 -8.35
CA ALA A 162 13.14 4.12 -8.10
C ALA A 162 13.60 4.18 -6.63
N ASP A 163 12.76 3.76 -5.69
CA ASP A 163 13.09 3.66 -4.26
C ASP A 163 13.86 2.38 -3.89
N GLY A 164 14.17 1.53 -4.88
CA GLY A 164 14.88 0.25 -4.72
C GLY A 164 13.97 -0.94 -4.41
N SER A 165 12.68 -0.71 -4.16
CA SER A 165 11.68 -1.75 -3.92
C SER A 165 11.53 -2.67 -5.14
N ARG A 166 11.22 -3.95 -4.89
CA ARG A 166 10.99 -4.94 -5.94
C ARG A 166 9.49 -5.12 -6.13
N VAL A 167 9.07 -5.19 -7.38
CA VAL A 167 7.68 -5.41 -7.77
C VAL A 167 7.61 -6.65 -8.64
N ASN A 168 6.67 -7.51 -8.32
CA ASN A 168 6.23 -8.61 -9.16
C ASN A 168 4.73 -8.45 -9.40
N ALA A 169 4.29 -8.56 -10.66
CA ALA A 169 2.87 -8.53 -10.98
C ALA A 169 2.54 -9.62 -12.01
N ILE A 170 1.36 -10.21 -11.84
CA ILE A 170 0.82 -11.24 -12.72
C ILE A 170 -0.63 -10.90 -13.03
N ILE A 171 -0.99 -10.91 -14.30
CA ILE A 171 -2.33 -10.57 -14.79
C ILE A 171 -2.94 -11.76 -15.57
N PRO A 172 -4.25 -11.74 -15.85
CA PRO A 172 -4.85 -12.70 -16.78
C PRO A 172 -4.13 -12.69 -18.14
N PRO A 173 -3.98 -13.85 -18.80
CA PRO A 173 -4.60 -15.14 -18.47
C PRO A 173 -3.83 -15.99 -17.44
N LEU A 174 -2.65 -15.58 -16.96
CA LEU A 174 -1.87 -16.38 -15.99
C LEU A 174 -2.46 -16.34 -14.58
N ALA A 175 -3.06 -15.21 -14.19
CA ALA A 175 -3.69 -15.06 -12.89
C ALA A 175 -5.19 -15.42 -12.98
N VAL A 176 -5.53 -16.67 -12.66
CA VAL A 176 -6.88 -17.25 -12.80
C VAL A 176 -7.93 -16.48 -11.99
N ASP A 177 -7.58 -16.06 -10.77
CA ASP A 177 -8.49 -15.36 -9.86
C ASP A 177 -8.56 -13.84 -10.09
N GLY A 178 -7.83 -13.32 -11.09
CA GLY A 178 -7.69 -11.90 -11.39
C GLY A 178 -6.27 -11.38 -11.14
N PRO A 179 -6.00 -10.10 -11.48
CA PRO A 179 -4.68 -9.49 -11.34
C PRO A 179 -4.12 -9.58 -9.92
N SER A 180 -2.82 -9.79 -9.80
CA SER A 180 -2.09 -9.85 -8.53
C SER A 180 -0.78 -9.06 -8.60
N LEU A 181 -0.35 -8.56 -7.44
CA LEU A 181 0.79 -7.67 -7.31
C LEU A 181 1.47 -7.91 -5.96
N SER A 182 2.79 -8.04 -5.94
CA SER A 182 3.57 -8.00 -4.71
C SER A 182 4.64 -6.92 -4.80
N ILE A 183 4.77 -6.14 -3.73
CA ILE A 183 5.78 -5.10 -3.58
C ILE A 183 6.60 -5.42 -2.34
N ARG A 184 7.84 -5.84 -2.55
CA ARG A 184 8.82 -6.02 -1.48
C ARG A 184 9.63 -4.75 -1.34
N ARG A 185 9.42 -4.04 -0.24
CA ARG A 185 10.01 -2.73 -0.03
C ARG A 185 11.47 -2.83 0.35
N PHE A 186 12.26 -1.90 -0.17
CA PHE A 186 13.63 -1.76 0.29
C PHE A 186 13.62 -1.07 1.66
N GLY A 187 14.03 -1.80 2.70
CA GLY A 187 14.01 -1.30 4.07
C GLY A 187 14.87 -0.05 4.19
N ARG A 188 14.27 1.09 4.57
CA ARG A 188 14.99 2.36 4.76
C ARG A 188 15.89 2.39 6.00
N LYS A 189 15.82 1.39 6.88
CA LYS A 189 16.72 1.27 8.03
C LYS A 189 17.68 0.10 7.84
N VAL A 190 18.88 0.42 7.39
CA VAL A 190 20.04 -0.43 7.63
C VAL A 190 20.33 -0.32 9.13
N LEU A 191 20.28 -1.44 9.86
CA LEU A 191 20.65 -1.41 11.28
C LEU A 191 22.10 -0.97 11.38
N THR A 192 22.40 -0.03 12.26
CA THR A 192 23.79 0.36 12.53
C THR A 192 24.43 -0.58 13.54
N ASN A 193 25.76 -0.59 13.60
CA ASN A 193 26.51 -1.31 14.63
C ASN A 193 26.05 -0.93 16.05
N GLU A 194 25.77 0.35 16.27
CA GLU A 194 25.23 0.86 17.53
C GLU A 194 23.83 0.31 17.84
N GLU A 195 22.95 0.21 16.84
CA GLU A 195 21.62 -0.38 17.01
C GLU A 195 21.71 -1.88 17.31
N LEU A 196 22.67 -2.63 16.73
CA LEU A 196 22.89 -4.05 17.04
C LEU A 196 23.35 -4.26 18.49
N LEU A 197 24.22 -3.39 19.00
CA LEU A 197 24.65 -3.41 20.41
C LEU A 197 23.50 -3.03 21.33
N LYS A 198 22.75 -1.98 20.98
CA LYS A 198 21.59 -1.51 21.77
C LYS A 198 20.48 -2.55 21.86
N ASN A 199 20.23 -3.28 20.76
CA ASN A 199 19.25 -4.36 20.70
C ASN A 199 19.79 -5.68 21.28
N GLN A 200 21.00 -5.69 21.85
CA GLN A 200 21.67 -6.87 22.40
C GLN A 200 21.76 -8.04 21.41
N THR A 201 21.74 -7.74 20.11
CA THR A 201 21.95 -8.73 19.04
C THR A 201 23.41 -9.16 19.00
N LEU A 202 24.32 -8.25 19.35
CA LEU A 202 25.74 -8.51 19.57
C LEU A 202 26.23 -7.89 20.87
N THR A 203 27.28 -8.48 21.43
CA THR A 203 28.05 -7.83 22.50
C THR A 203 29.19 -7.00 21.90
N PRO A 204 29.69 -5.98 22.61
CA PRO A 204 30.83 -5.18 22.16
C PRO A 204 32.06 -6.03 21.83
N SER A 205 32.29 -7.10 22.59
CA SER A 205 33.41 -8.02 22.37
C SER A 205 33.29 -8.78 21.05
N ILE A 206 32.10 -9.30 20.73
CA ILE A 206 31.87 -10.01 19.46
C ILE A 206 31.98 -9.04 18.28
N MET A 207 31.46 -7.82 18.42
CA MET A 207 31.58 -6.80 17.37
C MET A 207 33.04 -6.46 17.06
N LYS A 208 33.88 -6.28 18.08
CA LYS A 208 35.33 -6.09 17.89
C LYS A 208 36.01 -7.29 17.23
N PHE A 209 35.64 -8.50 17.63
CA PHE A 209 36.18 -9.72 17.03
C PHE A 209 35.83 -9.83 15.54
N LEU A 210 34.57 -9.58 15.18
CA LEU A 210 34.13 -9.59 13.79
C LEU A 210 34.80 -8.49 12.96
N ALA A 211 34.95 -7.28 13.50
CA ALA A 211 35.68 -6.21 12.84
C ALA A 211 37.14 -6.61 12.54
N ALA A 212 37.84 -7.22 13.49
CA ALA A 212 39.19 -7.74 13.28
C ALA A 212 39.23 -8.84 12.21
N CYS A 213 38.20 -9.69 12.12
CA CYS A 213 38.11 -10.71 11.07
C CYS A 213 37.93 -10.08 9.68
N VAL A 214 37.15 -8.99 9.56
CA VAL A 214 36.99 -8.23 8.31
C VAL A 214 38.30 -7.56 7.91
N GLU A 215 38.98 -6.89 8.85
CA GLU A 215 40.29 -6.25 8.61
C GLU A 215 41.35 -7.27 8.18
N ALA A 216 41.34 -8.46 8.78
CA ALA A 216 42.21 -9.58 8.43
C ALA A 216 41.79 -10.31 7.13
N ARG A 217 40.70 -9.88 6.48
CA ARG A 217 40.14 -10.45 5.24
C ARG A 217 39.83 -11.94 5.34
N LEU A 218 39.32 -12.37 6.50
CA LEU A 218 38.88 -13.74 6.69
C LEU A 218 37.56 -13.99 5.95
N ASN A 219 37.44 -15.17 5.35
CA ASN A 219 36.21 -15.61 4.71
C ASN A 219 35.18 -16.00 5.79
N MET A 220 34.02 -15.34 5.78
CA MET A 220 32.94 -15.56 6.75
C MET A 220 31.62 -15.84 6.04
N VAL A 221 30.85 -16.80 6.56
CA VAL A 221 29.51 -17.14 6.06
C VAL A 221 28.48 -16.87 7.15
N ILE A 222 27.50 -16.03 6.85
CA ILE A 222 26.38 -15.72 7.76
C ILE A 222 25.21 -16.64 7.42
N SER A 223 24.81 -17.50 8.36
CA SER A 223 23.74 -18.48 8.19
C SER A 223 22.59 -18.26 9.19
N GLY A 224 21.44 -18.87 8.94
CA GLY A 224 20.20 -18.68 9.73
C GLY A 224 18.92 -18.84 8.90
N GLY A 225 17.78 -18.96 9.58
CA GLY A 225 16.45 -19.14 8.96
C GLY A 225 15.97 -17.93 8.13
N THR A 226 14.92 -18.11 7.34
CA THR A 226 14.30 -17.00 6.58
C THR A 226 13.85 -15.90 7.55
N GLY A 227 14.15 -14.63 7.21
CA GLY A 227 13.81 -13.49 8.07
C GLY A 227 14.72 -13.27 9.30
N SER A 228 15.73 -14.10 9.56
CA SER A 228 16.59 -13.99 10.75
C SER A 228 17.60 -12.83 10.73
N GLY A 229 17.49 -11.89 9.78
CA GLY A 229 18.38 -10.71 9.71
C GLY A 229 19.76 -10.94 9.08
N LYS A 230 20.01 -12.08 8.40
CA LYS A 230 21.32 -12.39 7.78
C LYS A 230 21.87 -11.27 6.88
N THR A 231 21.05 -10.79 5.95
CA THR A 231 21.45 -9.75 4.99
C THR A 231 21.67 -8.42 5.70
N THR A 232 20.89 -8.13 6.74
CA THR A 232 21.09 -6.96 7.59
C THR A 232 22.42 -7.04 8.31
N PHE A 233 22.73 -8.20 8.93
CA PHE A 233 23.98 -8.43 9.63
C PHE A 233 25.20 -8.34 8.72
N LEU A 234 25.10 -8.88 7.50
CA LEU A 234 26.15 -8.79 6.48
C LEU A 234 26.44 -7.33 6.11
N ASN A 235 25.39 -6.52 5.91
CA ASN A 235 25.55 -5.10 5.59
C ASN A 235 26.17 -4.29 6.74
N CYS A 236 26.04 -4.72 8.00
CA CYS A 236 26.67 -4.05 9.14
C CYS A 236 28.18 -4.32 9.25
N LEU A 237 28.64 -5.47 8.74
CA LEU A 237 30.05 -5.87 8.76
C LEU A 237 30.82 -5.42 7.52
N SER A 238 30.11 -4.96 6.48
CA SER A 238 30.68 -4.54 5.19
C SER A 238 31.05 -3.07 5.17
#